data_AF-A0A0U3AL36-F1
#
_entry.id   AF-A0A0U3AL36-F1
#
_cell.length_a   1.000
_cell.length_b   1.000
_cell.length_c   1.000
_cell.angle_alpha   90.00
_cell.angle_beta   90.00
_cell.angle_gamma   90.00
#
_symmetry.space_group_name_H-M   'P 1'
#
loop_
_entity.id
_entity.type
_entity.pdbx_description
1 polymer ?
#
loop_
_entity_poly.entity_id
_entity_poly.type
_entity_poly.pdbx_seq_one_letter_code
_entity_poly.pdbx_strand_id
1 'polypeptide(L)' 'MKLQELAERLECRLEGDGEVDIHRVTGIEEAGAGDLTFFTNPKYDG' A
#
# COMPACT_ATOMS: atom_id res chain seq x y z
N MET A 1 -2.55 0.45 11.26
CA MET A 1 -2.47 1.89 10.92
C MET A 1 -3.33 2.10 9.71
N LYS A 2 -4.14 3.16 9.65
CA LYS A 2 -5.00 3.37 8.47
C LYS A 2 -4.17 3.72 7.23
N LEU A 3 -4.63 3.28 6.07
CA LEU A 3 -3.99 3.57 4.79
C LEU A 3 -3.91 5.08 4.52
N GLN A 4 -4.92 5.85 4.93
CA GLN A 4 -4.89 7.31 4.83
C GLN A 4 -3.77 7.96 5.65
N GLU A 5 -3.52 7.48 6.87
CA GLU A 5 -2.43 7.99 7.70
C GLU A 5 -1.06 7.72 7.07
N LEU A 6 -0.91 6.59 6.38
CA LEU A 6 0.33 6.26 5.65
C LEU A 6 0.53 7.19 4.46
N ALA A 7 -0.53 7.44 3.68
CA ALA A 7 -0.47 8.34 2.53
C ALA A 7 -0.10 9.77 2.95
N GLU A 8 -0.69 10.29 4.03
CA GLU A 8 -0.36 11.59 4.60
C GLU A 8 1.10 11.69 5.04
N ARG A 9 1.61 10.66 5.75
CA ARG A 9 3.01 10.63 6.23
C ARG A 9 4.03 10.52 5.09
N LEU A 10 3.66 9.88 4.00
CA LEU A 10 4.51 9.71 2.82
C LEU A 10 4.32 10.83 1.79
N GLU A 11 3.45 11.80 2.07
CA GLU A 11 3.10 12.88 1.15
C GLU A 11 2.68 12.36 -0.23
N CYS A 12 1.97 11.23 -0.24
CA CYS A 12 1.52 10.54 -1.45
C CYS A 12 0.01 10.71 -1.67
N ARG A 13 -0.40 10.63 -2.94
CA ARG A 13 -1.82 10.55 -3.28
C ARG A 13 -2.38 9.18 -2.86
N LEU A 14 -3.47 9.18 -2.11
CA LEU A 14 -4.26 7.98 -1.85
C LEU A 14 -5.28 7.78 -2.97
N GLU A 15 -5.29 6.58 -3.55
CA GLU A 15 -6.33 6.11 -4.45
C GLU A 15 -6.97 4.85 -3.86
N GLY A 16 -8.28 4.89 -3.59
CA GLY A 16 -9.04 3.78 -2.98
C GLY A 16 -9.56 4.10 -1.58
N ASP A 17 -9.78 3.05 -0.79
CA ASP A 17 -10.36 3.14 0.55
C ASP A 17 -9.28 3.42 1.62
N GLY A 18 -9.33 4.60 2.24
CA GLY A 18 -8.40 5.03 3.28
C GLY A 18 -8.58 4.35 4.63
N GLU A 19 -9.72 3.68 4.84
CA GLU A 19 -10.04 3.00 6.10
C GLU A 19 -9.44 1.61 6.22
N VAL A 20 -8.75 1.12 5.18
CA VAL A 20 -8.02 -0.15 5.22
C VAL A 20 -6.96 -0.12 6.32
N ASP A 21 -6.98 -1.14 7.17
CA ASP A 21 -5.96 -1.35 8.20
C ASP A 21 -4.72 -2.04 7.61
N ILE A 22 -3.59 -1.35 7.72
CA ILE A 22 -2.28 -1.87 7.32
C ILE A 22 -1.56 -2.46 8.54
N HIS A 23 -1.10 -3.71 8.38
CA HIS A 23 -0.49 -4.52 9.44
C HIS A 23 1.03 -4.64 9.30
N ARG A 24 1.55 -4.71 8.07
CA ARG A 24 2.98 -4.87 7.77
C ARG A 24 3.31 -4.47 6.33
N VAL A 25 4.61 -4.37 6.05
CA VAL A 25 5.13 -4.23 4.69
C VAL A 25 5.68 -5.57 4.24
N THR A 26 5.38 -6.00 3.01
CA THR A 26 5.88 -7.27 2.44
C THR A 26 6.01 -7.21 0.92
N GLY A 27 6.71 -8.19 0.34
CA GLY A 27 6.90 -8.30 -1.10
C GLY A 27 5.60 -8.68 -1.83
N ILE A 28 5.50 -8.28 -3.11
CA ILE A 28 4.27 -8.48 -3.92
C ILE A 28 3.85 -9.95 -4.05
N GLU A 29 4.81 -10.88 -4.00
CA GLU A 29 4.55 -12.32 -4.10
C GLU A 29 3.95 -12.92 -2.82
N GLU A 30 4.14 -12.26 -1.67
CA GLU A 30 3.74 -12.77 -0.34
C GLU A 30 2.58 -11.96 0.27
N ALA A 31 2.19 -10.86 -0.37
CA ALA A 31 1.21 -9.92 0.15
C ALA A 31 -0.21 -10.50 0.22
N GLY A 32 -0.84 -10.33 1.37
CA GLY A 32 -2.25 -10.62 1.60
C GLY A 32 -3.06 -9.37 1.96
N ALA A 33 -4.30 -9.59 2.42
CA ALA A 33 -5.17 -8.52 2.88
C ALA A 33 -4.57 -7.78 4.09
N GLY A 34 -4.48 -6.45 4.01
CA GLY A 34 -3.88 -5.60 5.04
C GLY A 34 -2.35 -5.50 4.98
N ASP A 35 -1.71 -6.13 3.99
CA ASP A 35 -0.29 -5.96 3.74
C ASP A 35 -0.04 -4.82 2.76
N LEU A 36 0.93 -3.96 3.06
CA LEU A 36 1.42 -2.93 2.15
C LEU A 36 2.56 -3.48 1.29
N THR A 37 2.47 -3.33 -0.03
CA THR A 37 3.54 -3.67 -0.96
C THR A 37 3.91 -2.48 -1.83
N PHE A 38 5.02 -2.57 -2.55
CA PHE A 38 5.49 -1.54 -3.48
C PHE A 38 6.08 -2.21 -4.71
N PHE A 39 5.96 -1.53 -5.85
CA PHE A 39 6.60 -1.94 -7.10
C PHE A 39 7.16 -0.71 -7.81
N THR A 40 8.28 -0.89 -8.51
CA THR A 40 8.90 0.13 -9.38
C THR A 40 9.12 -0.38 -10.79
N ASN A 41 8.79 -1.65 -11.04
CA ASN A 41 9.00 -2.29 -12.33
C ASN A 41 7.73 -2.08 -13.18
N PRO A 42 7.85 -1.45 -14.37
CA PRO A 42 6.72 -1.19 -15.27
C PRO A 42 5.94 -2.44 -15.68
N LYS A 43 6.52 -3.65 -15.55
CA LYS A 43 5.81 -4.91 -15.82
C LYS A 43 4.60 -5.14 -14.90
N TYR A 44 4.50 -4.38 -13.80
CA TYR A 44 3.40 -4.42 -12.85
C TYR A 44 2.46 -3.20 -12.95
N ASP A 45 2.74 -2.25 -13.86
CA ASP A 45 1.74 -1.27 -14.28
C ASP A 45 0.74 -2.00 -15.17
N GLY A 46 -0.45 -2.29 -14.63
CA GLY A 46 -1.54 -2.95 -15.34
C GLY A 46 -2.15 -2.08 -16.43
#